data_AF-A0A9D6SP52-F1
#
_entry.id   AF-A0A9D6SP52-F1
#
_cell.length_a   1.000
_cell.length_b   1.000
_cell.length_c   1.000
_cell.angle_alpha   90.00
_cell.angle_beta   90.00
_cell.angle_gamma   90.00
#
_symmetry.space_group_name_H-M   'P 1'
#
loop_
_entity.id
_entity.type
_entity.pdbx_description
1 polymer ?
#
loop_
_entity_poly.entity_id
_entity_poly.type
_entity_poly.pdbx_seq_one_letter_code
_entity_poly.pdbx_strand_id
1 'polypeptide(L)'
;MATQIDRAALAARVRAALRANPVVALLGPRQCGKTTLAHAIAGGSEAEYFDLEDPAGAARLAQPMTALAPLRGLVVIDEVQRQPEVFPVLRVLADRP
;
A
#
# COMPACT_ATOMS: atom_id res chain seq x y z
N MET A 1 -16.09 21.26 5.30
CA MET A 1 -16.10 19.85 4.85
C MET A 1 -15.31 19.78 3.55
N ALA A 2 -14.23 19.01 3.49
CA ALA A 2 -13.46 18.86 2.26
C ALA A 2 -14.29 18.08 1.24
N THR A 3 -14.50 18.62 0.05
CA THR A 3 -15.19 17.93 -1.04
C THR A 3 -14.34 16.74 -1.46
N GLN A 4 -14.82 15.51 -1.21
CA GLN A 4 -14.16 14.31 -1.69
C GLN A 4 -14.26 14.26 -3.21
N ILE A 5 -13.13 14.41 -3.90
CA ILE A 5 -13.07 14.32 -5.36
C ILE A 5 -13.29 12.86 -5.74
N ASP A 6 -14.29 12.60 -6.59
CA ASP A 6 -14.49 11.27 -7.17
C ASP A 6 -13.31 10.90 -8.08
N ARG A 7 -12.73 9.72 -7.82
CA ARG A 7 -11.56 9.18 -8.52
C ARG A 7 -11.86 7.79 -9.10
N ALA A 8 -13.12 7.50 -9.43
CA ALA A 8 -13.56 6.19 -9.93
C ALA A 8 -12.65 5.61 -11.03
N ALA A 9 -12.27 6.41 -12.02
CA ALA A 9 -11.40 5.96 -13.11
C ALA A 9 -9.99 5.55 -12.62
N LEU A 10 -9.39 6.28 -11.69
CA LEU A 10 -8.09 5.93 -11.11
C LEU A 10 -8.21 4.68 -10.22
N ALA A 11 -9.26 4.60 -9.40
CA ALA A 11 -9.51 3.43 -8.57
C ALA A 11 -9.69 2.16 -9.42
N ALA A 12 -10.42 2.26 -10.53
CA ALA A 12 -10.59 1.17 -11.49
C ALA A 12 -9.24 0.73 -12.09
N ARG A 13 -8.37 1.69 -12.47
CA ARG A 13 -7.02 1.40 -12.98
C ARG A 13 -6.15 0.68 -11.97
N VAL A 14 -6.14 1.13 -10.71
CA VAL A 14 -5.35 0.48 -9.65
C VAL A 14 -5.88 -0.92 -9.36
N ARG A 15 -7.21 -1.10 -9.27
CA ARG A 15 -7.81 -2.43 -9.09
C ARG A 15 -7.49 -3.37 -10.26
N ALA A 16 -7.47 -2.86 -11.48
CA ALA A 16 -7.05 -3.65 -12.64
C ALA A 16 -5.57 -4.06 -12.56
N ALA A 17 -4.69 -3.13 -12.17
CA ALA A 17 -3.27 -3.41 -11.98
C ALA A 17 -3.03 -4.46 -10.87
N LEU A 18 -3.75 -4.37 -9.74
CA LEU A 18 -3.67 -5.33 -8.63
C LEU A 18 -4.17 -6.73 -9.00
N ARG A 19 -5.06 -6.87 -9.99
CA ARG A 19 -5.45 -8.18 -10.52
C ARG A 19 -4.38 -8.82 -11.40
N ALA A 20 -3.53 -8.01 -12.03
CA ALA A 20 -2.52 -8.47 -12.97
C ALA A 20 -1.12 -8.57 -12.35
N ASN A 21 -0.90 -7.93 -11.19
CA ASN A 21 0.41 -7.82 -10.57
C ASN A 21 0.29 -7.99 -9.06
N PRO A 22 1.23 -8.70 -8.41
CA PRO A 22 1.24 -8.86 -6.96
C PRO A 22 1.55 -7.55 -6.21
N VAL A 23 2.21 -6.59 -6.86
CA VAL A 23 2.59 -5.30 -6.27
C VAL A 23 2.29 -4.17 -7.25
N VAL A 24 1.71 -3.07 -6.75
CA VAL A 24 1.41 -1.85 -7.53
C VAL A 24 1.93 -0.64 -6.77
N ALA A 25 2.72 0.20 -7.44
CA ALA A 25 3.21 1.46 -6.89
C ALA A 25 2.29 2.63 -7.28
N LEU A 26 1.88 3.42 -6.29
CA LEU A 26 1.17 4.69 -6.52
C LEU A 26 2.15 5.85 -6.47
N LEU A 27 2.49 6.41 -7.64
CA LEU A 27 3.44 7.51 -7.76
C LEU A 27 2.72 8.83 -8.05
N GLY A 28 3.27 9.92 -7.53
CA GLY A 28 2.78 11.27 -7.79
C GLY A 28 3.23 12.29 -6.74
N PRO A 29 3.03 13.60 -7.00
CA PRO A 29 3.46 14.68 -6.11
C PRO A 29 2.94 14.54 -4.67
N ARG A 30 3.59 15.23 -3.72
CA ARG A 30 3.03 15.36 -2.36
C ARG A 30 1.65 16.01 -2.43
N GLN A 31 0.75 15.59 -1.54
CA GLN A 31 -0.60 16.14 -1.39
C GLN A 31 -1.54 16.02 -2.62
N CYS A 32 -1.24 15.14 -3.58
CA CYS A 32 -2.14 14.90 -4.71
C CYS A 32 -3.27 13.87 -4.43
N GLY A 33 -3.37 13.36 -3.20
CA GLY A 33 -4.43 12.42 -2.77
C GLY A 33 -4.14 10.94 -3.02
N LYS A 34 -2.87 10.51 -2.98
CA LYS A 34 -2.47 9.09 -3.13
C LYS A 34 -3.00 8.23 -1.99
N THR A 35 -2.73 8.64 -0.75
CA THR A 35 -3.22 8.02 0.49
C THR A 35 -4.75 7.90 0.46
N THR A 36 -5.45 8.97 0.07
CA THR A 36 -6.91 8.95 -0.09
C THR A 36 -7.37 7.90 -1.11
N LEU A 37 -6.70 7.80 -2.25
CA LEU A 37 -7.00 6.77 -3.25
C LEU A 37 -6.74 5.36 -2.72
N ALA A 38 -5.62 5.15 -2.02
CA ALA A 38 -5.28 3.87 -1.42
C ALA A 38 -6.32 3.41 -0.39
N HIS A 39 -6.75 4.31 0.51
CA HIS A 39 -7.83 4.03 1.46
C HIS A 39 -9.17 3.71 0.77
N ALA A 40 -9.52 4.45 -0.29
CA ALA A 40 -10.75 4.19 -1.05
C ALA A 40 -10.72 2.82 -1.76
N ILE A 41 -9.53 2.34 -2.15
CA ILE A 41 -9.36 1.01 -2.74
C ILE A 41 -9.42 -0.08 -1.66
N ALA A 42 -8.85 0.19 -0.48
CA ALA A 42 -8.80 -0.72 0.66
C ALA A 42 -10.17 -1.07 1.26
N GLY A 43 -11.22 -0.29 0.96
CA GLY A 43 -12.60 -0.70 1.23
C GLY A 43 -13.00 -0.79 2.72
N GLY A 44 -12.14 -0.35 3.65
CA GLY A 44 -12.52 -0.01 5.02
C GLY A 44 -12.22 -1.02 6.12
N SER A 45 -11.92 -2.30 5.86
CA SER A 45 -11.70 -3.25 6.98
C SER A 45 -10.85 -4.49 6.73
N GLU A 46 -10.59 -4.91 5.49
CA GLU A 46 -9.83 -6.15 5.23
C GLU A 46 -8.39 -5.92 4.75
N ALA A 47 -8.01 -4.67 4.48
CA ALA A 47 -6.64 -4.35 4.08
C ALA A 47 -5.76 -4.06 5.29
N GLU A 48 -4.54 -4.61 5.28
CA GLU A 48 -3.50 -4.24 6.24
C GLU A 48 -2.83 -2.95 5.81
N TYR A 49 -2.64 -2.04 6.76
CA TYR A 49 -2.08 -0.72 6.51
C TYR A 49 -0.84 -0.47 7.36
N PHE A 50 0.23 -0.06 6.70
CA PHE A 50 1.48 0.40 7.29
C PHE A 50 1.74 1.82 6.83
N ASP A 51 1.53 2.80 7.70
CA ASP A 51 2.00 4.16 7.49
C ASP A 51 3.43 4.28 8.07
N LEU A 52 4.42 4.49 7.21
CA LEU A 52 5.82 4.59 7.64
C LEU A 52 6.22 6.01 8.08
N GLU A 53 5.31 6.98 7.99
CA GLU A 53 5.48 8.27 8.67
C GLU A 53 5.15 8.17 10.16
N ASP A 54 4.21 7.29 10.54
CA ASP A 54 3.90 6.95 11.93
C ASP A 54 4.96 6.01 12.53
N PRO A 55 5.61 6.38 13.66
CA PRO A 55 6.56 5.50 14.35
C PRO A 55 5.99 4.12 14.71
N ALA A 56 4.70 4.01 15.02
CA ALA A 56 4.09 2.71 15.34
C ALA A 56 3.96 1.84 14.10
N GLY A 57 3.56 2.40 12.96
CA GLY A 57 3.55 1.71 11.66
C GLY A 57 4.95 1.29 11.22
N ALA A 58 5.93 2.18 11.34
CA ALA A 58 7.33 1.89 11.06
C ALA A 58 7.89 0.77 11.95
N ALA A 59 7.55 0.76 13.24
CA ALA A 59 7.97 -0.28 14.18
C ALA A 59 7.31 -1.64 13.88
N ARG A 60 6.02 -1.65 13.48
CA ARG A 60 5.34 -2.89 13.04
C ARG A 60 6.03 -3.50 11.82
N LEU A 61 6.65 -2.69 10.96
CA LEU A 61 7.37 -3.16 9.77
C LEU A 61 8.89 -3.32 9.99
N ALA A 62 9.42 -3.14 11.21
CA ALA A 62 10.87 -3.20 11.49
C ALA A 62 11.52 -4.55 11.11
N GLN A 63 10.75 -5.63 11.06
CA GLN A 63 11.17 -6.91 10.48
C GLN A 63 10.24 -7.27 9.31
N PRO A 64 10.50 -6.77 8.09
CA PRO A 64 9.50 -6.81 7.02
C PRO A 64 9.07 -8.22 6.62
N MET A 65 9.99 -9.19 6.60
CA MET A 65 9.65 -10.58 6.26
C MET A 65 8.67 -11.18 7.28
N THR A 66 8.96 -11.02 8.57
CA THR A 66 8.11 -11.51 9.67
C THR A 66 6.74 -10.82 9.65
N ALA A 67 6.72 -9.51 9.42
CA ALA A 67 5.50 -8.71 9.41
C ALA A 67 4.61 -9.00 8.21
N LEU A 68 5.18 -9.14 7.01
CA LEU A 68 4.42 -9.23 5.75
C LEU A 68 4.10 -10.66 5.31
N ALA A 69 4.96 -11.64 5.58
CA ALA A 69 4.76 -13.03 5.13
C ALA A 69 3.44 -13.69 5.59
N PRO A 70 2.92 -13.47 6.81
CA PRO A 70 1.66 -14.08 7.23
C PRO A 70 0.43 -13.37 6.67
N LEU A 71 0.57 -12.12 6.18
CA LEU A 71 -0.56 -11.33 5.72
C LEU A 71 -1.17 -11.92 4.44
N ARG A 72 -2.47 -11.71 4.29
CA ARG A 72 -3.26 -12.12 3.13
C ARG A 72 -4.13 -10.95 2.70
N GLY A 73 -4.55 -10.96 1.44
CA GLY A 73 -5.33 -9.86 0.89
C GLY A 73 -4.48 -8.63 0.55
N LEU A 74 -5.11 -7.46 0.57
CA LEU A 74 -4.47 -6.21 0.19
C LEU A 74 -3.63 -5.66 1.35
N VAL A 75 -2.35 -5.39 1.08
CA VAL A 75 -1.48 -4.66 2.01
C VAL A 75 -1.13 -3.31 1.39
N VAL A 76 -1.30 -2.24 2.15
CA VAL A 76 -0.90 -0.88 1.77
C VAL A 76 0.26 -0.46 2.66
N ILE A 77 1.35 -0.04 2.01
CA ILE A 77 2.53 0.53 2.68
C ILE A 77 2.64 1.98 2.19
N ASP A 78 2.22 2.93 3.02
CA ASP A 78 2.30 4.36 2.70
C ASP A 78 3.67 4.92 3.09
N GLU A 79 4.11 5.93 2.33
CA GLU A 79 5.44 6.53 2.47
C GLU A 79 6.59 5.50 2.44
N VAL A 80 6.43 4.43 1.64
CA VAL A 80 7.35 3.27 1.54
C VAL A 80 8.83 3.65 1.35
N GLN A 81 9.12 4.80 0.73
CA GLN A 81 10.47 5.32 0.57
C GLN A 81 11.21 5.57 1.90
N ARG A 82 10.51 5.62 3.04
CA ARG A 82 11.11 5.78 4.37
C ARG A 82 11.82 4.51 4.86
N GLN A 83 11.48 3.34 4.32
CA GLN A 83 12.13 2.05 4.63
C GLN A 83 12.47 1.27 3.34
N PRO A 84 13.49 1.70 2.57
CA PRO A 84 13.86 1.05 1.31
C PRO A 84 14.22 -0.44 1.43
N GLU A 85 14.62 -0.90 2.61
CA GLU A 85 14.93 -2.29 2.94
C GLU A 85 13.73 -3.25 2.78
N VAL A 86 12.51 -2.71 2.65
CA VAL A 86 11.31 -3.51 2.38
C VAL A 86 11.30 -4.08 0.95
N PHE A 87 11.94 -3.44 -0.03
CA PHE A 87 11.83 -3.83 -1.43
C PHE A 87 12.38 -5.24 -1.75
N PRO A 88 13.55 -5.67 -1.24
CA PRO A 88 13.99 -7.06 -1.38
C PRO A 88 12.99 -8.08 -0.83
N VAL A 89 12.33 -7.75 0.29
CA VAL A 89 11.30 -8.62 0.89
C VAL A 89 10.06 -8.67 -0.01
N LEU A 90 9.58 -7.54 -0.52
CA LEU A 90 8.44 -7.51 -1.44
C LEU A 90 8.71 -8.33 -2.70
N ARG A 91 9.92 -8.29 -3.25
CA ARG A 91 10.31 -9.14 -4.40
C ARG A 91 10.15 -10.62 -4.06
N VAL A 92 10.71 -11.06 -2.92
CA VAL A 92 10.60 -12.46 -2.49
C VAL A 92 9.15 -12.87 -2.27
N LEU A 93 8.32 -12.01 -1.68
CA LEU A 93 6.91 -12.29 -1.43
C LEU A 93 6.08 -12.31 -2.73
N ALA A 94 6.40 -11.44 -3.68
CA ALA A 94 5.73 -11.35 -4.98
C ALA A 94 6.01 -12.56 -5.89
N ASP A 95 7.18 -13.18 -5.75
CA ASP A 95 7.61 -14.34 -6.54
C ASP A 95 7.14 -15.69 -5.94
N ARG A 96 6.45 -15.69 -4.79
CA ARG A 96 5.93 -16.94 -4.19
C ARG A 96 4.77 -17.52 -5.02
N PRO A 97 4.73 -18.85 -5.23
CA PRO A 97 3.67 -19.51 -5.98
C PRO A 97 2.31 -19.48 -5.27
#